data_AF-A0A7S4VV96-F1
#
_entry.id   AF-A0A7S4VV96-F1
#
_cell.length_a   1.000
_cell.length_b   1.000
_cell.length_c   1.000
_cell.angle_alpha   90.00
_cell.angle_beta   90.00
_cell.angle_gamma   90.00
#
_symmetry.space_group_name_H-M   'P 1'
#
loop_
_entity.id
_entity.type
_entity.pdbx_description
1 polymer ?
#
loop_
_entity_poly.entity_id
_entity_poly.type
_entity_poly.pdbx_seq_one_letter_code
_entity_poly.pdbx_strand_id
1 'polypeptide(L)'
;SHAPPSPEEALAAGHAASGAGRHADAAQWYSLAIQGAGADALALRLEALRARITARVSIREAEAALADAMEVMTLEPQSRLSHEGLGLALYASGDYLRAGASYREALQKSPG
;
A
#
# COMPACT_ATOMS: atom_id res chain seq x y z
N SER A 1 7.42 -25.69 16.88
CA SER A 1 6.90 -24.42 16.32
C SER A 1 7.64 -24.12 15.04
N HIS A 2 6.96 -23.61 14.01
CA HIS A 2 7.63 -22.94 12.89
C HIS A 2 7.90 -21.50 13.29
N ALA A 3 9.06 -20.97 12.91
CA ALA A 3 9.37 -19.54 13.07
C ALA A 3 8.36 -18.71 12.27
N PRO A 4 8.07 -17.45 12.67
CA PRO A 4 7.32 -16.54 11.81
C PRO A 4 8.07 -16.36 10.47
N PRO A 5 7.34 -16.11 9.37
CA PRO A 5 7.94 -15.90 8.05
C PRO A 5 8.81 -14.65 8.06
N SER A 6 9.84 -14.63 7.22
CA SER A 6 10.62 -13.43 6.98
C SER A 6 9.75 -12.32 6.34
N PRO A 7 10.17 -11.05 6.40
CA PRO A 7 9.45 -9.97 5.74
C PRO A 7 9.32 -10.18 4.22
N GLU A 8 10.35 -10.74 3.59
CA GLU A 8 10.38 -11.07 2.16
C GLU A 8 9.41 -12.22 1.84
N GLU A 9 9.39 -13.27 2.66
CA GLU A 9 8.44 -14.38 2.52
C GLU A 9 7.00 -13.90 2.68
N ALA A 10 6.74 -13.03 3.65
CA ALA A 10 5.44 -12.42 3.86
C ALA A 10 5.04 -11.53 2.67
N LEU A 11 5.96 -10.72 2.13
CA LEU A 11 5.70 -9.91 0.95
C LEU A 11 5.35 -10.78 -0.26
N ALA A 12 6.12 -11.85 -0.51
CA ALA A 12 5.88 -12.79 -1.60
C ALA A 12 4.53 -13.52 -1.45
N ALA A 13 4.19 -13.95 -0.24
CA ALA A 13 2.88 -14.56 0.05
C ALA A 13 1.73 -13.56 -0.17
N GLY A 14 1.93 -12.28 0.16
CA GLY A 14 0.98 -11.21 -0.12
C GLY A 14 0.72 -11.03 -1.61
N HIS A 15 1.78 -10.97 -2.42
CA HIS A 15 1.67 -10.89 -3.88
C HIS A 15 0.96 -12.11 -4.48
N ALA A 16 1.30 -13.32 -4.02
CA ALA A 16 0.65 -14.55 -4.46
C ALA A 16 -0.85 -14.56 -4.10
N ALA A 17 -1.21 -14.13 -2.89
CA ALA A 17 -2.60 -14.01 -2.47
C ALA A 17 -3.36 -12.95 -3.30
N SER A 18 -2.73 -11.81 -3.56
CA SER A 18 -3.31 -10.72 -4.37
C SER A 18 -3.58 -11.18 -5.81
N GLY A 19 -2.62 -11.86 -6.45
CA GLY A 19 -2.78 -12.43 -7.78
C GLY A 19 -3.87 -13.51 -7.86
N ALA A 20 -4.14 -14.20 -6.75
CA ALA A 20 -5.24 -15.15 -6.62
C ALA A 20 -6.60 -14.50 -6.28
N GLY A 21 -6.69 -13.16 -6.22
CA GLY A 21 -7.90 -12.43 -5.83
C GLY A 21 -8.25 -12.53 -4.33
N ARG A 22 -7.38 -13.13 -3.52
CA ARG A 22 -7.55 -13.25 -2.06
C ARG A 22 -7.03 -12.00 -1.38
N HIS A 23 -7.73 -10.88 -1.61
CA HIS A 23 -7.29 -9.57 -1.16
C HIS A 23 -7.24 -9.41 0.37
N ALA A 24 -8.13 -10.09 1.11
CA ALA A 24 -8.07 -10.12 2.57
C ALA A 24 -6.80 -10.82 3.08
N ASP A 25 -6.49 -11.99 2.55
CA ASP A 25 -5.25 -12.72 2.87
C ASP A 25 -4.02 -11.87 2.49
N ALA A 26 -4.04 -11.25 1.30
CA ALA A 26 -2.95 -10.40 0.84
C ALA A 26 -2.67 -9.25 1.83
N ALA A 27 -3.72 -8.56 2.31
CA ALA A 27 -3.58 -7.47 3.27
C ALA A 27 -2.96 -7.94 4.60
N GLN A 28 -3.27 -9.16 5.05
CA GLN A 28 -2.65 -9.75 6.23
C GLN A 28 -1.16 -10.05 6.01
N TRP A 29 -0.82 -10.65 4.88
CA TRP A 29 0.56 -10.94 4.52
C TRP A 29 1.42 -9.69 4.40
N TYR A 30 0.92 -8.64 3.73
CA TYR A 30 1.63 -7.37 3.67
C TYR A 30 1.79 -6.72 5.06
N SER A 31 0.84 -6.94 5.96
CA SER A 31 0.97 -6.48 7.35
C SER A 31 2.12 -7.16 8.09
N LEU A 32 2.29 -8.47 7.89
CA LEU A 32 3.44 -9.21 8.43
C LEU A 32 4.75 -8.71 7.83
N ALA A 33 4.78 -8.45 6.51
CA ALA A 33 5.95 -7.89 5.84
C ALA A 33 6.37 -6.53 6.44
N ILE A 34 5.41 -5.62 6.64
CA ILE A 34 5.66 -4.29 7.22
C ILE A 34 6.12 -4.38 8.67
N GLN A 35 5.52 -5.29 9.47
CA GLN A 35 5.89 -5.47 10.88
C GLN A 35 7.29 -6.07 11.06
N GLY A 36 7.68 -6.99 10.16
CA GLY A 36 9.01 -7.59 10.19
C GLY A 36 10.10 -6.73 9.53
N ALA A 37 9.72 -5.74 8.72
CA ALA A 37 10.67 -4.85 8.06
C ALA A 37 11.44 -3.98 9.07
N GLY A 38 12.76 -4.17 9.12
CA GLY A 38 13.68 -3.31 9.86
C GLY A 38 13.78 -1.89 9.29
N ALA A 39 14.50 -1.01 9.99
CA ALA A 39 14.69 0.38 9.56
C ALA A 39 15.46 0.51 8.23
N ASP A 40 16.30 -0.48 7.91
CA ASP A 40 17.07 -0.61 6.67
C ASP A 40 16.25 -1.16 5.50
N ALA A 41 15.11 -1.80 5.76
CA ALA A 41 14.24 -2.41 4.75
C ALA A 41 13.19 -1.44 4.16
N LEU A 42 13.55 -0.16 3.98
CA LEU A 42 12.63 0.89 3.53
C LEU A 42 11.94 0.55 2.19
N ALA A 43 12.69 0.02 1.22
CA ALA A 43 12.13 -0.36 -0.08
C ALA A 43 11.06 -1.45 0.04
N LEU A 44 11.33 -2.49 0.84
CA LEU A 44 10.39 -3.57 1.12
C LEU A 44 9.13 -3.05 1.82
N ARG A 45 9.30 -2.16 2.82
CA ARG A 45 8.18 -1.54 3.53
C ARG A 45 7.30 -0.71 2.60
N LEU A 46 7.91 0.11 1.75
CA LEU A 46 7.20 0.93 0.76
C LEU A 46 6.44 0.07 -0.25
N GLU A 47 7.05 -1.02 -0.72
CA GLU A 47 6.39 -1.97 -1.62
C GLU A 47 5.19 -2.64 -0.96
N ALA A 48 5.38 -3.17 0.26
CA ALA A 48 4.33 -3.81 1.03
C ALA A 48 3.16 -2.85 1.32
N LEU A 49 3.44 -1.60 1.70
CA LEU A 49 2.42 -0.57 1.93
C LEU A 49 1.62 -0.29 0.66
N ARG A 50 2.30 -0.04 -0.47
CA ARG A 50 1.64 0.24 -1.76
C ARG A 50 0.74 -0.92 -2.20
N ALA A 51 1.21 -2.15 -2.05
CA ALA A 51 0.43 -3.33 -2.38
C ALA A 51 -0.75 -3.53 -1.42
N ARG A 52 -0.56 -3.26 -0.12
CA ARG A 52 -1.61 -3.35 0.89
C ARG A 52 -2.72 -2.32 0.69
N ILE A 53 -2.41 -1.09 0.24
CA ILE A 53 -3.41 -0.08 -0.13
C ILE A 53 -4.39 -0.68 -1.16
N THR A 54 -3.88 -1.29 -2.23
CA THR A 54 -4.71 -1.88 -3.29
C THR A 54 -5.55 -3.04 -2.76
N ALA A 55 -4.96 -3.91 -1.94
CA ALA A 55 -5.67 -5.02 -1.32
C ALA A 55 -6.82 -4.54 -0.41
N ARG A 56 -6.54 -3.55 0.45
CA ARG A 56 -7.51 -2.94 1.37
C ARG A 56 -8.65 -2.23 0.65
N VAL A 57 -8.34 -1.50 -0.43
CA VAL A 57 -9.35 -0.88 -1.30
C VAL A 57 -10.27 -1.95 -1.89
N SER A 58 -9.73 -3.08 -2.33
CA SER A 58 -10.49 -4.19 -2.91
C SER A 58 -11.45 -4.85 -1.91
N ILE A 59 -11.11 -4.84 -0.62
CA ILE A 59 -11.97 -5.35 0.47
C ILE A 59 -12.75 -4.24 1.21
N ARG A 60 -12.79 -3.02 0.64
CA ARG A 60 -13.48 -1.84 1.18
C ARG A 60 -13.01 -1.33 2.55
N GLU A 61 -11.75 -1.60 2.91
CA GLU A 61 -11.10 -1.03 4.09
C GLU A 61 -10.48 0.35 3.79
N ALA A 62 -11.32 1.31 3.39
CA ALA A 62 -10.86 2.60 2.89
C ALA A 62 -10.06 3.43 3.91
N GLU A 63 -10.47 3.43 5.18
CA GLU A 63 -9.74 4.15 6.24
C GLU A 63 -8.34 3.56 6.50
N ALA A 64 -8.23 2.23 6.50
CA ALA A 64 -6.94 1.56 6.66
C ALA A 64 -6.04 1.77 5.42
N ALA A 65 -6.63 1.81 4.22
CA ALA A 65 -5.90 2.19 3.00
C ALA A 65 -5.41 3.65 3.05
N LEU A 66 -6.21 4.56 3.62
CA LEU A 66 -5.83 5.96 3.78
C LEU A 66 -4.66 6.11 4.75
N ALA A 67 -4.67 5.37 5.86
CA ALA A 67 -3.55 5.33 6.80
C ALA A 67 -2.25 4.84 6.13
N ASP A 68 -2.33 3.77 5.32
CA ASP A 68 -1.17 3.28 4.56
C ASP A 68 -0.67 4.32 3.56
N ALA A 69 -1.58 5.00 2.85
CA ALA A 69 -1.20 6.05 1.90
C ALA A 69 -0.49 7.23 2.58
N MET A 70 -0.96 7.63 3.77
CA MET A 70 -0.29 8.66 4.58
C MET A 70 1.09 8.22 5.04
N GLU A 71 1.26 6.95 5.38
CA GLU A 71 2.57 6.38 5.72
C GLU A 71 3.51 6.42 4.51
N VAL A 72 3.06 5.99 3.32
CA VAL A 72 3.85 6.09 2.08
C VAL A 72 4.23 7.54 1.79
N MET A 73 3.32 8.50 2.00
CA MET A 73 3.61 9.92 1.80
C MET A 73 4.61 10.48 2.81
N THR A 74 4.65 9.93 4.03
CA THR A 74 5.64 10.31 5.06
C THR A 74 7.02 9.78 4.70
N LEU A 75 7.10 8.56 4.16
CA LEU A 75 8.35 7.91 3.76
C LEU A 75 8.89 8.43 2.41
N GLU A 76 8.00 8.75 1.47
CA GLU A 76 8.31 9.16 0.09
C GLU A 76 7.47 10.38 -0.34
N PRO A 77 7.66 11.56 0.26
CA PRO A 77 6.79 12.72 0.07
C PRO A 77 6.77 13.28 -1.35
N GLN A 78 7.76 12.94 -2.18
CA GLN A 78 7.89 13.46 -3.54
C GLN A 78 7.60 12.42 -4.62
N SER A 79 7.22 11.20 -4.25
CA SER A 79 6.97 10.13 -5.22
C SER A 79 5.57 10.25 -5.84
N ARG A 80 5.48 10.06 -7.15
CA ARG A 80 4.21 9.85 -7.87
C ARG A 80 3.35 8.77 -7.20
N LEU A 81 3.98 7.69 -6.74
CA LEU A 81 3.31 6.54 -6.14
C LEU A 81 2.62 6.88 -4.81
N SER A 82 3.11 7.90 -4.09
CA SER A 82 2.50 8.37 -2.85
C SER A 82 1.14 9.04 -3.11
N HIS A 83 1.08 9.91 -4.12
CA HIS A 83 -0.16 10.58 -4.52
C HIS A 83 -1.14 9.61 -5.21
N GLU A 84 -0.63 8.61 -5.93
CA GLU A 84 -1.45 7.54 -6.51
C GLU A 84 -2.14 6.69 -5.41
N GLY A 85 -1.39 6.24 -4.40
CA GLY A 85 -1.94 5.49 -3.28
C GLY A 85 -2.98 6.28 -2.49
N LEU A 86 -2.74 7.58 -2.27
CA LEU A 86 -3.70 8.48 -1.61
C LEU A 86 -4.97 8.66 -2.44
N GLY A 87 -4.83 8.87 -3.75
CA GLY A 87 -5.97 8.98 -4.66
C GLY A 87 -6.85 7.71 -4.64
N LEU A 88 -6.23 6.54 -4.63
CA LEU A 88 -6.94 5.25 -4.59
C LEU A 88 -7.70 5.06 -3.27
N ALA A 89 -7.08 5.38 -2.14
CA ALA A 89 -7.73 5.28 -0.83
C ALA A 89 -8.90 6.26 -0.69
N LEU A 90 -8.74 7.52 -1.13
CA LEU A 90 -9.80 8.53 -1.11
C LEU A 90 -10.94 8.19 -2.05
N TYR A 91 -10.65 7.60 -3.21
CA TYR A 91 -11.67 7.12 -4.13
C TYR A 91 -12.52 6.02 -3.46
N ALA A 92 -11.86 5.07 -2.78
CA ALA A 92 -12.53 4.00 -2.06
C ALA A 92 -13.37 4.51 -0.87
N SER A 93 -12.98 5.63 -0.25
CA SER A 93 -13.77 6.27 0.81
C SER A 93 -14.91 7.15 0.28
N GLY A 94 -15.07 7.28 -1.04
CA GLY A 94 -16.08 8.13 -1.69
C GLY A 94 -15.73 9.62 -1.73
N ASP A 95 -14.52 10.02 -1.31
CA ASP A 95 -14.05 11.40 -1.36
C ASP A 95 -13.44 11.69 -2.75
N TYR A 96 -14.31 11.68 -3.75
CA TYR A 96 -13.91 11.79 -5.16
C TYR A 96 -13.23 13.13 -5.49
N LEU A 97 -13.60 14.21 -4.78
CA LEU A 97 -12.99 15.52 -4.97
C LEU A 97 -11.52 15.49 -4.56
N ARG A 98 -11.22 14.97 -3.37
CA ARG A 98 -9.82 14.87 -2.92
C ARG A 98 -9.06 13.80 -3.68
N ALA A 99 -9.70 12.68 -4.05
CA ALA A 99 -9.09 11.68 -4.93
C ALA A 99 -8.63 12.29 -6.26
N GLY A 100 -9.48 13.08 -6.92
CA GLY A 100 -9.14 13.77 -8.17
C GLY A 100 -8.02 14.80 -8.03
N ALA A 101 -7.89 15.46 -6.86
CA ALA A 101 -6.74 16.31 -6.57
C ALA A 101 -5.45 15.49 -6.46
N SER A 102 -5.46 14.41 -5.67
CA SER A 102 -4.30 13.53 -5.49
C SER A 102 -3.84 12.89 -6.80
N TYR A 103 -4.75 12.41 -7.64
CA TYR A 103 -4.37 11.87 -8.96
C TYR A 103 -3.73 12.93 -9.87
N ARG A 104 -4.21 14.18 -9.84
CA ARG A 104 -3.57 15.27 -10.61
C ARG A 104 -2.17 15.59 -10.11
N GLU A 105 -1.94 15.55 -8.80
CA GLU A 105 -0.60 15.72 -8.24
C GLU A 105 0.33 14.56 -8.63
N ALA A 106 -0.17 13.32 -8.64
CA ALA A 106 0.58 12.17 -9.13
C ALA A 106 1.03 12.39 -10.59
N LEU A 107 0.11 12.82 -11.46
CA LEU A 107 0.41 13.11 -12.87
C LEU A 107 1.45 14.22 -13.05
N GLN A 108 1.39 15.29 -12.25
CA GLN A 108 2.38 16.37 -12.29
C GLN A 108 3.78 15.94 -11.86
N LYS A 109 3.89 14.89 -11.03
CA LYS A 109 5.16 14.32 -10.55
C LYS A 109 5.75 13.28 -11.48
N SER A 110 5.09 12.95 -12.59
CA SER A 110 5.66 12.13 -13.66
C SER A 110 6.32 13.07 -14.68
N PRO A 111 7.66 13.21 -14.72
CA PRO A 111 8.30 13.74 -15.92
C PRO A 111 8.05 12.72 -17.03
N GLY A 112 7.51 13.19 -18.15
CA GLY A 112 7.35 12.38 -19.38
C GLY A 112 8.69 11.91 -19.93
#